data_AF-W4MC76-F1
#
_entry.id   AF-W4MC76-F1
#
_cell.length_a   1.000
_cell.length_b   1.000
_cell.length_c   1.000
_cell.angle_alpha   90.00
_cell.angle_beta   90.00
_cell.angle_gamma   90.00
#
_symmetry.space_group_name_H-M   'P 1'
#
loop_
_entity.id
_entity.type
_entity.pdbx_description
1 polymer ?
#
loop_
_entity_poly.entity_id
_entity_poly.type
_entity_poly.pdbx_seq_one_letter_code
_entity_poly.pdbx_strand_id
1 'polypeptide(L)'
;MDTVTHPPKKGYRTIRLPLAESEYDRFLSNRSYAKARLDELYEDFPEWFPDAFPSGYALYGFTKPSIKQEICCRRIRLEQGQSVFTIAPAFVMPYMTGRTQEVDDALFLMRFHVPCWAIAHVFGHDPMYWYRLEQGLGRFSIVGATVKNPECLPKDLVADEKHSWLKGQRVYIATTAAKDCMLGASVAQSASQTDLEKAYGV
;
A
#
# COMPACT_ATOMS: atom_id res chain seq x y z
N MET A 1 -26.99 11.91 4.56
CA MET A 1 -25.82 12.27 5.39
C MET A 1 -25.45 11.01 6.15
N ASP A 2 -24.72 10.09 5.49
CA ASP A 2 -24.25 8.88 6.15
C ASP A 2 -22.91 9.21 6.78
N THR A 3 -22.99 9.63 8.04
CA THR A 3 -21.86 9.69 8.95
C THR A 3 -21.18 8.32 8.97
N VAL A 4 -19.99 8.26 8.38
CA VAL A 4 -19.11 7.09 8.40
C VAL A 4 -19.03 6.59 9.84
N THR A 5 -19.61 5.43 10.11
CA THR A 5 -19.85 4.81 11.43
C THR A 5 -18.57 4.37 12.15
N HIS A 6 -17.40 4.63 11.57
CA HIS A 6 -16.11 4.32 12.15
C HIS A 6 -15.14 5.50 11.99
N PRO A 7 -14.32 5.80 13.02
CA PRO A 7 -13.25 6.77 12.87
C PRO A 7 -12.35 6.31 11.69
N PRO A 8 -11.99 7.22 10.78
CA PRO A 8 -11.21 6.86 9.59
C PRO A 8 -9.91 6.18 10.02
N LYS A 9 -9.71 4.92 9.60
CA LYS A 9 -8.49 4.16 9.86
C LYS A 9 -7.30 4.85 9.17
N LYS A 10 -6.12 4.85 9.79
CA LYS A 10 -4.91 5.44 9.21
C LYS A 10 -4.54 4.69 7.91
N GLY A 11 -4.52 5.41 6.78
CA GLY A 11 -4.38 4.82 5.42
C GLY A 11 -5.69 4.75 4.63
N TYR A 12 -6.83 5.05 5.25
CA TYR A 12 -8.12 5.16 4.57
C TYR A 12 -8.14 6.37 3.61
N ARG A 13 -8.59 6.16 2.37
CA ARG A 13 -8.69 7.19 1.32
C ARG A 13 -7.38 7.94 1.06
N THR A 14 -6.29 7.18 0.88
CA THR A 14 -5.01 7.73 0.42
C THR A 14 -4.76 7.28 -1.01
N ILE A 15 -4.54 8.23 -1.91
CA ILE A 15 -4.09 7.97 -3.28
C ILE A 15 -2.59 8.19 -3.28
N ARG A 16 -1.82 7.16 -3.64
CA ARG A 16 -0.36 7.24 -3.67
C ARG A 16 0.10 7.41 -5.11
N LEU A 17 0.77 8.53 -5.39
CA LEU A 17 1.13 8.93 -6.74
C LEU A 17 2.65 9.01 -6.90
N PRO A 18 3.18 8.73 -8.11
CA PRO A 18 4.60 8.75 -8.43
C PRO A 18 5.11 10.20 -8.58
N LEU A 19 4.94 10.99 -7.51
CA LEU A 19 5.52 12.31 -7.40
C LEU A 19 7.01 12.16 -7.08
N ALA A 20 7.87 12.90 -7.77
CA ALA A 20 9.28 13.00 -7.40
C ALA A 20 9.45 13.89 -6.17
N GLU A 21 10.53 13.68 -5.41
CA GLU A 21 10.85 14.55 -4.27
C GLU A 21 11.12 15.99 -4.73
N SER A 22 11.77 16.17 -5.88
CA SER A 22 12.10 17.48 -6.45
C SER A 22 10.87 18.31 -6.83
N GLU A 23 9.71 17.71 -7.04
CA GLU A 23 8.47 18.45 -7.35
C GLU A 23 7.58 18.68 -6.13
N TYR A 24 7.93 18.13 -4.96
CA TYR A 24 7.10 18.17 -3.76
C TYR A 24 6.70 19.60 -3.34
N ASP A 25 7.67 20.49 -3.21
CA ASP A 25 7.41 21.87 -2.78
C ASP A 25 6.53 22.62 -3.78
N ARG A 26 6.75 22.40 -5.08
CA ARG A 26 5.94 22.97 -6.14
C ARG A 26 4.51 22.41 -6.11
N PHE A 27 4.37 21.11 -5.89
CA PHE A 27 3.07 20.44 -5.75
C PHE A 27 2.27 20.96 -4.55
N LEU A 28 2.93 21.35 -3.46
CA LEU A 28 2.28 21.92 -2.28
C LEU A 28 1.97 23.42 -2.38
N SER A 29 2.88 24.20 -2.96
CA SER A 29 2.75 25.67 -3.03
C SER A 29 1.92 26.14 -4.22
N ASN A 30 2.03 25.49 -5.37
CA ASN A 30 1.40 25.93 -6.62
C ASN A 30 0.13 25.12 -6.94
N ARG A 31 -1.03 25.77 -6.82
CA ARG A 31 -2.35 25.14 -7.04
C ARG A 31 -2.57 24.71 -8.50
N SER A 32 -2.15 25.52 -9.46
CA SER A 32 -2.32 25.23 -10.89
C SER A 32 -1.45 24.06 -11.30
N TYR A 33 -0.20 24.03 -10.83
CA TYR A 33 0.69 22.88 -11.04
C TYR A 33 0.12 21.60 -10.42
N ALA A 34 -0.36 21.68 -9.17
CA ALA A 34 -0.91 20.51 -8.50
C ALA A 34 -2.13 19.93 -9.23
N LYS A 35 -3.01 20.78 -9.77
CA LYS A 35 -4.15 20.32 -10.58
C LYS A 35 -3.69 19.69 -11.89
N ALA A 36 -2.87 20.40 -12.66
CA ALA A 36 -2.35 19.89 -13.94
C ALA A 36 -1.64 18.54 -13.76
N ARG A 37 -0.85 18.38 -12.70
CA ARG A 37 -0.15 17.14 -12.41
C ARG A 37 -1.08 16.00 -12.00
N LEU A 38 -2.16 16.30 -11.26
CA LEU A 38 -3.18 15.30 -10.92
C LEU A 38 -3.96 14.85 -12.15
N ASP A 39 -4.28 15.79 -13.05
CA ASP A 39 -5.03 15.53 -14.27
C ASP A 39 -4.18 14.70 -15.25
N GLU A 40 -2.90 15.04 -15.43
CA GLU A 40 -1.92 14.25 -16.20
C GLU A 40 -1.79 12.81 -15.66
N LEU A 41 -1.64 12.64 -14.35
CA LEU A 41 -1.56 11.30 -13.74
C LEU A 41 -2.86 10.51 -13.86
N TYR A 42 -4.01 11.18 -13.94
CA TYR A 42 -5.29 10.52 -14.17
C TYR A 42 -5.44 10.06 -15.63
N GLU A 43 -4.92 10.84 -16.59
CA GLU A 43 -4.87 10.43 -17.99
C GLU A 43 -3.99 9.18 -18.18
N ASP A 44 -2.83 9.14 -17.51
CA ASP A 44 -1.90 8.00 -17.60
C ASP A 44 -2.38 6.77 -16.82
N PHE A 45 -2.97 6.97 -15.63
CA PHE A 45 -3.30 5.91 -14.68
C PHE A 45 -4.68 6.12 -14.03
N PRO A 46 -5.77 6.07 -14.81
CA PRO A 46 -7.12 6.31 -14.31
C PRO A 46 -7.51 5.33 -13.19
N GLU A 47 -6.97 4.11 -13.20
CA GLU A 47 -7.25 3.07 -12.21
C GLU A 47 -6.70 3.36 -10.80
N TRP A 48 -5.82 4.35 -10.64
CA TRP A 48 -5.33 4.78 -9.33
C TRP A 48 -6.28 5.77 -8.64
N PHE A 49 -7.24 6.31 -9.36
CA PHE A 49 -8.17 7.31 -8.88
C PHE A 49 -9.55 6.69 -8.61
N PRO A 50 -10.34 7.28 -7.69
CA PRO A 50 -11.71 6.85 -7.49
C PRO A 50 -12.57 7.12 -8.74
N ASP A 51 -13.56 6.27 -9.00
CA ASP A 51 -14.49 6.41 -10.16
C ASP A 51 -15.15 7.80 -10.27
N ALA A 52 -15.34 8.48 -9.14
CA ALA A 52 -15.95 9.80 -9.05
C ALA A 52 -14.96 10.96 -9.31
N PHE A 53 -13.68 10.69 -9.58
CA PHE A 53 -12.67 11.71 -9.90
C PHE A 53 -12.97 12.53 -11.15
N PRO A 54 -13.36 11.93 -12.31
CA PRO A 54 -13.71 12.69 -13.52
C PRO A 54 -14.94 13.60 -13.36
N SER A 55 -15.79 13.37 -12.35
CA SER A 55 -16.90 14.26 -12.00
C SER A 55 -16.44 15.59 -11.37
N GLY A 56 -15.13 15.76 -11.15
CA GLY A 56 -14.53 16.97 -10.60
C GLY A 56 -14.06 16.84 -9.16
N TYR A 57 -13.11 17.71 -8.78
CA TYR A 57 -12.56 17.77 -7.44
C TYR A 57 -12.08 19.17 -7.05
N ALA A 58 -12.05 19.42 -5.74
CA ALA A 58 -11.49 20.64 -5.15
C ALA A 58 -10.27 20.33 -4.29
N LEU A 59 -9.26 21.21 -4.33
CA LEU A 59 -8.14 21.17 -3.39
C LEU A 59 -8.65 21.49 -1.98
N TYR A 60 -8.45 20.57 -1.04
CA TYR A 60 -9.06 20.56 0.30
C TYR A 60 -8.00 20.66 1.41
N GLY A 61 -7.08 21.60 1.26
CA GLY A 61 -6.01 21.86 2.24
C GLY A 61 -4.98 20.73 2.31
N PHE A 62 -4.40 20.55 3.50
CA PHE A 62 -3.27 19.66 3.74
C PHE A 62 -3.48 18.80 4.99
N THR A 63 -2.71 17.72 5.12
CA THR A 63 -2.54 17.02 6.40
C THR A 63 -1.67 17.85 7.33
N LYS A 64 -1.70 17.52 8.63
CA LYS A 64 -0.63 17.97 9.53
C LYS A 64 0.71 17.39 9.05
N PRO A 65 1.84 18.10 9.25
CA PRO A 65 3.16 17.53 9.02
C PRO A 65 3.35 16.24 9.83
N SER A 66 3.96 15.24 9.21
CA SER A 66 4.34 14.01 9.88
C SER A 66 5.43 14.29 10.91
N ILE A 67 5.31 13.74 12.12
CA ILE A 67 6.38 13.83 13.13
C ILE A 67 7.66 13.10 12.67
N LYS A 68 7.51 12.08 11.81
CA LYS A 68 8.62 11.20 11.42
C LYS A 68 9.49 11.75 10.28
N GLN A 69 8.89 12.57 9.41
CA GLN A 69 9.51 12.99 8.15
C GLN A 69 9.26 14.48 7.86
N GLU A 70 8.46 15.16 8.68
CA GLU A 70 8.08 16.58 8.52
C GLU A 70 7.36 16.91 7.20
N ILE A 71 6.84 15.88 6.54
CA ILE A 71 6.08 16.00 5.29
C ILE A 71 4.61 16.17 5.57
N CYS A 72 3.96 17.08 4.84
CA CYS A 72 2.51 17.16 4.76
C CYS A 72 2.04 16.73 3.36
N CYS A 73 0.79 16.28 3.28
CA CYS A 73 0.18 15.84 2.03
C CYS A 73 -0.97 16.75 1.65
N ARG A 74 -1.09 17.05 0.35
CA ARG A 74 -2.27 17.73 -0.19
C ARG A 74 -3.48 16.81 -0.08
N ARG A 75 -4.65 17.40 0.15
CA ARG A 75 -5.93 16.68 0.13
C ARG A 75 -6.79 17.18 -1.03
N ILE A 76 -7.59 16.28 -1.58
CA ILE A 76 -8.62 16.61 -2.56
C ILE A 76 -9.98 16.15 -2.04
N ARG A 77 -11.03 16.89 -2.34
CA ARG A 77 -12.42 16.49 -2.10
C ARG A 77 -13.09 16.30 -3.44
N LEU A 78 -13.62 15.11 -3.70
CA LEU A 78 -14.41 14.83 -4.89
C LEU A 78 -15.72 15.63 -4.83
N GLU A 79 -16.15 16.15 -5.98
CA GLU A 79 -17.43 16.86 -6.07
C GLU A 79 -18.59 15.89 -5.89
N GLN A 80 -18.54 14.75 -6.57
CA GLN A 80 -19.48 13.67 -6.37
C GLN A 80 -19.15 12.88 -5.09
N GLY A 81 -20.14 12.71 -4.22
CA GLY A 81 -20.01 11.96 -2.97
C GLY A 81 -19.18 12.64 -1.86
N GLN A 82 -18.60 13.82 -2.13
CA GLN A 82 -17.91 14.67 -1.13
C GLN A 82 -16.78 13.97 -0.36
N SER A 83 -16.28 12.88 -0.91
CA SER A 83 -15.25 12.07 -0.26
C SER A 83 -13.90 12.77 -0.34
N VAL A 84 -13.20 12.83 0.79
CA VAL A 84 -11.87 13.45 0.86
C VAL A 84 -10.78 12.40 0.79
N PHE A 85 -9.83 12.62 -0.10
CA PHE A 85 -8.65 11.79 -0.30
C PHE A 85 -7.38 12.55 0.04
N THR A 86 -6.39 11.84 0.58
CA THR A 86 -5.03 12.35 0.79
C THR A 86 -4.17 11.93 -0.38
N ILE A 87 -3.44 12.88 -0.98
CA ILE A 87 -2.47 12.61 -2.04
C ILE A 87 -1.11 12.40 -1.39
N ALA A 88 -0.68 11.14 -1.29
CA ALA A 88 0.60 10.76 -0.73
C ALA A 88 1.64 10.57 -1.85
N PRO A 89 2.85 11.12 -1.68
CA PRO A 89 3.91 10.90 -2.66
C PRO A 89 4.54 9.50 -2.54
N ALA A 90 5.02 8.94 -3.65
CA ALA A 90 5.69 7.64 -3.67
C ALA A 90 7.14 7.64 -3.16
N PHE A 91 7.82 8.80 -3.11
CA PHE A 91 9.19 8.92 -2.58
C PHE A 91 9.30 8.75 -1.06
N VAL A 92 8.19 8.48 -0.38
CA VAL A 92 8.14 8.24 1.06
C VAL A 92 7.37 6.96 1.33
N MET A 93 7.87 6.14 2.23
CA MET A 93 7.20 4.90 2.63
C MET A 93 5.80 5.14 3.24
N PRO A 94 4.90 4.14 3.17
CA PRO A 94 3.63 4.16 3.88
C PRO A 94 3.80 4.55 5.36
N TYR A 95 2.83 5.29 5.89
CA TYR A 95 2.88 5.84 7.25
C TYR A 95 4.07 6.77 7.53
N MET A 96 4.71 7.30 6.48
CA MET A 96 5.84 8.23 6.56
C MET A 96 6.99 7.66 7.39
N THR A 97 7.35 6.38 7.17
CA THR A 97 8.36 5.69 7.99
C THR A 97 9.80 5.96 7.57
N GLY A 98 10.02 6.45 6.35
CA GLY A 98 11.33 6.80 5.79
C GLY A 98 11.19 7.22 4.33
N ARG A 99 12.25 7.81 3.76
CA ARG A 99 12.31 8.04 2.31
C ARG A 99 12.50 6.71 1.60
N THR A 100 11.84 6.54 0.46
CA THR A 100 11.95 5.30 -0.32
C THR A 100 13.40 5.05 -0.73
N GLN A 101 14.11 6.10 -1.18
CA GLN A 101 15.51 5.99 -1.58
C GLN A 101 16.46 5.59 -0.44
N GLU A 102 16.16 5.95 0.81
CA GLU A 102 16.99 5.59 1.97
C GLU A 102 16.83 4.12 2.39
N VAL A 103 15.68 3.52 2.10
CA VAL A 103 15.33 2.18 2.60
C VAL A 103 15.32 1.10 1.52
N ASP A 104 15.38 1.47 0.24
CA ASP A 104 15.22 0.55 -0.90
C ASP A 104 16.27 -0.56 -0.89
N ASP A 105 17.55 -0.20 -0.87
CA ASP A 105 18.66 -1.17 -0.86
C ASP A 105 18.60 -2.11 0.35
N ALA A 106 18.26 -1.58 1.52
CA ALA A 106 18.11 -2.37 2.74
C ALA A 106 16.96 -3.39 2.61
N LEU A 107 15.79 -2.95 2.12
CA LEU A 107 14.64 -3.83 1.90
C LEU A 107 14.89 -4.87 0.80
N PHE A 108 15.63 -4.49 -0.24
CA PHE A 108 16.10 -5.42 -1.27
C PHE A 108 16.98 -6.52 -0.67
N LEU A 109 17.94 -6.16 0.19
CA LEU A 109 18.80 -7.15 0.86
C LEU A 109 18.02 -8.06 1.82
N MET A 110 16.99 -7.54 2.49
CA MET A 110 16.13 -8.35 3.37
C MET A 110 15.40 -9.47 2.60
N ARG A 111 15.16 -9.32 1.29
CA ARG A 111 14.63 -10.41 0.44
C ARG A 111 15.52 -11.66 0.45
N PHE A 112 16.83 -11.50 0.69
CA PHE A 112 17.79 -12.60 0.82
C PHE A 112 17.93 -13.10 2.26
N HIS A 113 16.94 -12.80 3.11
CA HIS A 113 16.89 -13.19 4.52
C HIS A 113 18.05 -12.63 5.36
N VAL A 114 18.62 -11.50 4.94
CA VAL A 114 19.63 -10.79 5.75
C VAL A 114 18.97 -10.33 7.05
N PRO A 115 19.51 -10.70 8.23
CA PRO A 115 18.86 -10.40 9.50
C PRO A 115 18.86 -8.90 9.78
N CYS A 116 17.82 -8.42 10.47
CA CYS A 116 17.64 -6.99 10.78
C CYS A 116 18.83 -6.37 11.52
N TRP A 117 19.58 -7.13 12.32
CA TRP A 117 20.79 -6.61 13.00
C TRP A 117 21.91 -6.29 12.01
N ALA A 118 22.05 -7.08 10.94
CA ALA A 118 23.06 -6.85 9.91
C ALA A 118 22.68 -5.66 9.03
N ILE A 119 21.39 -5.54 8.69
CA ILE A 119 20.86 -4.34 8.02
C ILE A 119 21.11 -3.10 8.88
N ALA A 120 20.81 -3.16 10.18
CA ALA A 120 21.06 -2.05 11.10
C ALA A 120 22.55 -1.69 11.19
N HIS A 121 23.45 -2.68 11.14
CA HIS A 121 24.88 -2.45 11.14
C HIS A 121 25.38 -1.71 9.89
N VAL A 122 24.81 -2.00 8.72
CA VAL A 122 25.24 -1.41 7.43
C VAL A 122 24.54 -0.09 7.13
N PHE A 123 23.23 -0.01 7.36
CA PHE A 123 22.37 1.13 6.97
C PHE A 123 21.98 2.04 8.13
N GLY A 124 22.41 1.73 9.36
CA GLY A 124 22.04 2.47 10.57
C GLY A 124 20.63 2.12 11.07
N HIS A 125 20.07 2.97 11.93
CA HIS A 125 18.84 2.70 12.70
C HIS A 125 18.91 1.46 13.61
N ASP A 126 17.84 1.22 14.37
CA ASP A 126 17.71 0.03 15.20
C ASP A 126 17.14 -1.16 14.39
N PRO A 127 17.43 -2.41 14.78
CA PRO A 127 16.89 -3.59 14.08
C PRO A 127 15.35 -3.61 14.00
N MET A 128 14.65 -3.03 14.98
CA MET A 128 13.19 -3.00 14.99
C MET A 128 12.61 -1.97 14.00
N TYR A 129 13.36 -0.94 13.62
CA TYR A 129 13.01 -0.04 12.53
C TYR A 129 12.86 -0.81 11.22
N TRP A 130 13.88 -1.58 10.84
CA TRP A 130 13.90 -2.39 9.62
C TRP A 130 12.85 -3.49 9.62
N TYR A 131 12.73 -4.22 10.74
CA TYR A 131 11.67 -5.20 10.92
C TYR A 131 10.29 -4.61 10.63
N ARG A 132 9.98 -3.42 11.19
CA ARG A 132 8.67 -2.79 10.96
C ARG A 132 8.45 -2.37 9.51
N LEU A 133 9.49 -1.98 8.79
CA LEU A 133 9.39 -1.64 7.37
C LEU A 133 9.06 -2.86 6.51
N GLU A 134 9.79 -3.96 6.69
CA GLU A 134 9.54 -5.23 5.98
C GLU A 134 8.13 -5.76 6.27
N GLN A 135 7.75 -5.84 7.55
CA GLN A 135 6.39 -6.24 7.95
C GLN A 135 5.33 -5.27 7.43
N GLY A 136 5.71 -4.02 7.16
CA GLY A 136 4.90 -3.01 6.49
C GLY A 136 4.40 -3.46 5.12
N LEU A 137 5.30 -4.08 4.33
CA LEU A 137 5.01 -4.53 2.96
C LEU A 137 3.98 -5.65 2.91
N GLY A 138 3.96 -6.53 3.93
CA GLY A 138 2.98 -7.62 4.03
C GLY A 138 1.52 -7.17 4.24
N ARG A 139 1.27 -5.86 4.40
CA ARG A 139 -0.09 -5.30 4.53
C ARG A 139 -0.76 -5.02 3.19
N PHE A 140 -0.01 -5.04 2.10
CA PHE A 140 -0.57 -4.80 0.77
C PHE A 140 -1.32 -6.03 0.27
N SER A 141 -2.40 -5.79 -0.48
CA SER A 141 -3.11 -6.85 -1.18
C SER A 141 -2.17 -7.45 -2.22
N ILE A 142 -1.98 -8.77 -2.19
CA ILE A 142 -1.19 -9.49 -3.20
C ILE A 142 -1.83 -9.29 -4.57
N VAL A 143 -3.11 -9.65 -4.73
CA VAL A 143 -3.87 -9.41 -5.98
C VAL A 143 -3.80 -7.96 -6.42
N GLY A 144 -4.02 -7.02 -5.50
CA GLY A 144 -4.05 -5.59 -5.85
C GLY A 144 -2.69 -5.04 -6.29
N ALA A 145 -1.58 -5.66 -5.86
CA ALA A 145 -0.24 -5.31 -6.30
C ALA A 145 0.17 -6.03 -7.60
N THR A 146 -0.42 -7.18 -7.92
CA THR A 146 -0.05 -8.01 -9.08
C THR A 146 -0.96 -7.81 -10.29
N VAL A 147 -2.27 -7.67 -10.09
CA VAL A 147 -3.28 -7.56 -11.15
C VAL A 147 -4.00 -6.21 -11.03
N LYS A 148 -3.62 -5.25 -11.89
CA LYS A 148 -4.18 -3.89 -11.89
C LYS A 148 -5.55 -3.78 -12.54
N ASN A 149 -5.80 -4.54 -13.60
CA ASN A 149 -7.10 -4.58 -14.29
C ASN A 149 -7.86 -5.86 -13.86
N PRO A 150 -9.07 -5.73 -13.27
CA PRO A 150 -9.91 -6.88 -12.93
C PRO A 150 -10.18 -7.83 -14.10
N GLU A 151 -10.27 -7.33 -15.34
CA GLU A 151 -10.48 -8.16 -16.53
C GLU A 151 -9.30 -9.10 -16.82
N CYS A 152 -8.11 -8.78 -16.30
CA CYS A 152 -6.92 -9.61 -16.41
C CYS A 152 -6.85 -10.71 -15.33
N LEU A 153 -7.78 -10.73 -14.36
CA LEU A 153 -7.81 -11.76 -13.32
C LEU A 153 -7.93 -13.15 -13.95
N PRO A 154 -7.05 -14.09 -13.58
CA PRO A 154 -7.18 -15.48 -14.03
C PRO A 154 -8.49 -16.09 -13.58
N LYS A 155 -9.17 -16.79 -14.50
CA LYS A 155 -10.41 -17.52 -14.21
C LYS A 155 -10.14 -18.81 -13.45
N ASP A 156 -9.03 -19.47 -13.78
CA ASP A 156 -8.60 -20.71 -13.17
C ASP A 156 -7.42 -20.42 -12.24
N LEU A 157 -7.53 -20.91 -11.01
CA LEU A 157 -6.53 -20.77 -9.96
C LEU A 157 -6.07 -22.16 -9.53
N VAL A 158 -4.78 -22.28 -9.22
CA VAL A 158 -4.24 -23.42 -8.47
C VAL A 158 -4.20 -23.02 -7.00
N ALA A 159 -4.62 -23.94 -6.14
CA ALA A 159 -4.58 -23.81 -4.70
C ALA A 159 -3.57 -24.82 -4.14
N ASP A 160 -2.77 -24.39 -3.17
CA ASP A 160 -1.83 -25.23 -2.44
C ASP A 160 -1.68 -24.75 -0.98
N GLU A 161 -1.25 -25.62 -0.08
CA GLU A 161 -1.04 -25.31 1.34
C GLU A 161 0.41 -25.56 1.77
N LYS A 162 1.03 -24.52 2.32
CA LYS A 162 2.33 -24.67 3.00
C LYS A 162 2.13 -24.89 4.49
N HIS A 163 2.68 -25.98 5.01
CA HIS A 163 2.81 -26.17 6.46
C HIS A 163 3.80 -25.15 7.05
N SER A 164 3.40 -24.52 8.14
CA SER A 164 4.22 -23.55 8.87
C SER A 164 3.97 -23.62 10.38
N TRP A 165 4.66 -22.76 11.13
CA TRP A 165 4.55 -22.67 12.57
C TRP A 165 4.39 -21.23 13.01
N LEU A 166 3.43 -20.97 13.88
CA LEU A 166 3.20 -19.67 14.50
C LEU A 166 3.21 -19.86 16.02
N LYS A 167 4.18 -19.25 16.70
CA LYS A 167 4.36 -19.36 18.16
C LYS A 167 4.38 -20.80 18.67
N GLY A 168 5.03 -21.70 17.93
CA GLY A 168 5.13 -23.13 18.28
C GLY A 168 3.87 -23.94 18.01
N GLN A 169 2.81 -23.35 17.43
CA GLN A 169 1.64 -24.07 16.96
C GLN A 169 1.70 -24.25 15.44
N ARG A 170 1.35 -25.45 14.97
CA ARG A 170 1.30 -25.73 13.53
C ARG A 170 0.17 -24.93 12.90
N VAL A 171 0.46 -24.25 11.81
CA VAL A 171 -0.50 -23.51 10.99
C VAL A 171 -0.28 -23.85 9.53
N TYR A 172 -1.23 -23.44 8.69
CA TYR A 172 -1.19 -23.67 7.26
C TYR A 172 -1.29 -22.32 6.56
N ILE A 173 -0.52 -22.15 5.49
CA ILE A 173 -0.61 -20.97 4.63
C ILE A 173 -1.24 -21.45 3.34
N ALA A 174 -2.54 -21.16 3.20
CA ALA A 174 -3.30 -21.41 2.00
C ALA A 174 -2.89 -20.37 0.95
N THR A 175 -2.45 -20.84 -0.21
CA THR A 175 -1.96 -19.99 -1.29
C THR A 175 -2.71 -20.25 -2.58
N THR A 176 -3.02 -19.19 -3.33
CA THR A 176 -3.57 -19.30 -4.67
C THR A 176 -2.62 -18.66 -5.68
N ALA A 177 -2.45 -19.31 -6.81
CA ALA A 177 -1.57 -18.86 -7.89
C ALA A 177 -2.20 -19.12 -9.26
N ALA A 178 -1.84 -18.29 -10.23
CA ALA A 178 -2.13 -18.51 -11.64
C ALA A 178 -1.18 -17.68 -12.50
N LYS A 179 -0.93 -18.15 -13.74
CA LYS A 179 -0.04 -17.49 -14.70
C LYS A 179 1.32 -17.10 -14.08
N ASP A 180 1.94 -18.05 -13.39
CA ASP A 180 3.24 -17.88 -12.71
C ASP A 180 3.28 -16.76 -11.66
N CYS A 181 2.13 -16.37 -11.12
CA CYS A 181 2.02 -15.32 -10.12
C CYS A 181 1.22 -15.79 -8.90
N MET A 182 1.68 -15.40 -7.71
CA MET A 182 0.91 -15.53 -6.47
C MET A 182 -0.21 -14.50 -6.47
N LEU A 183 -1.43 -14.94 -6.16
CA LEU A 183 -2.62 -14.09 -6.14
C LEU A 183 -3.19 -14.01 -4.72
N GLY A 184 -3.14 -15.09 -3.95
CA GLY A 184 -3.64 -15.12 -2.58
C GLY A 184 -2.68 -15.80 -1.63
N ALA A 185 -2.67 -15.33 -0.39
CA ALA A 185 -2.06 -16.02 0.73
C ALA A 185 -2.84 -15.70 2.01
N SER A 186 -3.27 -16.72 2.73
CA SER A 186 -4.01 -16.58 3.98
C SER A 186 -3.61 -17.66 4.98
N VAL A 187 -3.66 -17.34 6.28
CA VAL A 187 -3.32 -18.29 7.34
C VAL A 187 -4.57 -19.07 7.74
N ALA A 188 -4.49 -20.40 7.68
CA ALA A 188 -5.49 -21.34 8.18
C ALA A 188 -5.00 -22.00 9.48
N GLN A 189 -5.93 -22.24 10.41
CA GLN A 189 -5.62 -22.85 11.71
C GLN A 189 -5.39 -24.37 11.60
N SER A 190 -6.03 -25.03 10.64
CA SER A 190 -5.85 -26.46 10.36
C SER A 190 -5.86 -26.74 8.85
N ALA A 191 -5.57 -27.99 8.50
CA ALA A 191 -5.71 -28.51 7.12
C ALA A 191 -7.11 -29.07 6.85
N SER A 192 -8.10 -28.73 7.69
CA SER A 192 -9.47 -29.18 7.44
C SER A 192 -10.04 -28.47 6.22
N GLN A 193 -10.92 -29.15 5.49
CA GLN A 193 -11.61 -28.58 4.33
C GLN A 193 -12.25 -27.22 4.67
N THR A 194 -12.96 -27.13 5.80
CA THR A 194 -13.64 -25.90 6.21
C THR A 194 -12.67 -24.74 6.47
N ASP A 195 -11.53 -24.99 7.12
CA ASP A 195 -10.55 -23.94 7.38
C ASP A 195 -9.85 -23.48 6.11
N LEU A 196 -9.61 -24.40 5.17
CA LEU A 196 -8.96 -24.12 3.90
C LEU A 196 -9.88 -23.41 2.91
N GLU A 197 -11.14 -23.85 2.75
CA GLU A 197 -12.15 -23.15 1.94
C GLU A 197 -12.28 -21.68 2.37
N LYS A 198 -12.40 -21.46 3.68
CA LYS A 198 -12.43 -20.11 4.26
C LYS A 198 -11.14 -19.32 3.98
N ALA A 199 -9.98 -19.96 4.05
CA ALA A 199 -8.69 -19.29 3.82
C ALA A 199 -8.47 -18.97 2.33
N TYR A 200 -8.94 -19.82 1.43
CA TYR A 200 -8.97 -19.58 -0.01
C TYR A 200 -10.00 -18.52 -0.41
N GLY A 201 -11.05 -18.33 0.40
CA GLY A 201 -12.12 -17.38 0.13
C GLY A 201 -13.15 -17.92 -0.87
N VAL A 202 -13.36 -19.24 -0.85
CA VAL A 202 -14.36 -19.98 -1.66
C VAL A 202 -15.49 -20.52 -0.79
#